data_AF-A0A832SMN8-F1
#
_entry.id   AF-A0A832SMN8-F1
#
_cell.length_a   1.000
_cell.length_b   1.000
_cell.length_c   1.000
_cell.angle_alpha   90.00
_cell.angle_beta   90.00
_cell.angle_gamma   90.00
#
_symmetry.space_group_name_H-M   'P 1'
#
loop_
_entity.id
_entity.type
_entity.pdbx_description
1 polymer ?
#
loop_
_entity_poly.entity_id
_entity_poly.type
_entity_poly.pdbx_seq_one_letter_code
_entity_poly.pdbx_strand_id
1 'polypeptide(L)'
;MINSIELSNFIAHSETKIDLEDGVTVFVGQNGAGKSSIIDAITFALFGEHTRKSNKSLIRRGTSQAYVKVKFTSKNKTYEATRKIDSKGT
;
A
#
# COMPACT_ATOMS: atom_id res chain seq x y z
N MET A 1 -7.34 1.66 -13.99
CA MET A 1 -7.81 2.49 -12.87
C MET A 1 -7.59 1.74 -11.57
N ILE A 2 -7.02 2.36 -10.54
CA ILE A 2 -6.98 1.77 -9.19
C ILE A 2 -8.34 2.03 -8.54
N ASN A 3 -8.99 0.98 -8.03
CA ASN A 3 -10.31 1.07 -7.40
C ASN A 3 -10.22 1.11 -5.88
N SER A 4 -9.31 0.35 -5.28
CA SER A 4 -9.12 0.39 -3.83
C SER A 4 -7.74 -0.07 -3.39
N ILE A 5 -7.35 0.38 -2.20
CA ILE A 5 -6.07 0.06 -1.54
C ILE A 5 -6.40 -0.38 -0.11
N GLU A 6 -6.00 -1.59 0.27
CA GLU A 6 -6.09 -2.09 1.64
C GLU A 6 -4.68 -2.31 2.20
N LEU A 7 -4.42 -1.75 3.38
CA LEU A 7 -3.14 -1.81 4.09
C LEU A 7 -3.37 -2.41 5.46
N SER A 8 -2.51 -3.36 5.84
CA SER A 8 -2.43 -3.85 7.22
C SER A 8 -0.99 -3.79 7.68
N ASN A 9 -0.77 -3.14 8.84
CA ASN A 9 0.51 -2.97 9.49
C ASN A 9 1.62 -2.47 8.55
N PHE A 10 1.28 -1.54 7.65
CA PHE A 10 2.17 -1.00 6.63
C PHE A 10 2.61 0.43 7.00
N ILE A 11 3.87 0.59 7.42
CA ILE A 11 4.46 1.87 7.84
C ILE A 11 3.56 2.60 8.89
N ALA A 12 2.92 3.71 8.50
CA ALA A 12 2.07 4.52 9.38
C ALA A 12 0.64 3.95 9.53
N HIS A 13 0.26 2.96 8.73
CA HIS A 13 -1.08 2.38 8.67
C HIS A 13 -1.14 1.07 9.46
N SER A 14 -1.88 1.02 10.57
CA SER A 14 -2.20 -0.24 11.26
C SER A 14 -3.25 -1.04 10.47
N GLU A 15 -4.30 -0.35 10.05
CA GLU A 15 -5.34 -0.85 9.16
C GLU A 15 -5.89 0.35 8.40
N THR A 16 -5.92 0.28 7.08
CA THR A 16 -6.43 1.37 6.25
C THR A 16 -7.02 0.80 4.98
N LYS A 17 -8.25 1.20 4.67
CA LYS A 17 -8.90 0.93 3.38
C LYS A 17 -9.24 2.26 2.73
N ILE A 18 -8.87 2.41 1.47
CA ILE A 18 -9.14 3.59 0.66
C ILE A 18 -9.83 3.11 -0.60
N ASP A 19 -11.06 3.55 -0.81
CA ASP A 19 -11.77 3.39 -2.07
C ASP A 19 -11.51 4.64 -2.93
N LEU A 20 -11.17 4.42 -4.20
CA LEU A 20 -10.83 5.46 -5.16
C LEU A 20 -11.88 5.53 -6.25
N GLU A 21 -12.28 6.75 -6.57
CA GLU A 21 -13.23 7.07 -7.61
C GLU A 21 -12.52 7.68 -8.82
N ASP A 22 -13.25 7.82 -9.93
CA ASP A 22 -12.74 8.48 -11.13
C ASP A 22 -12.46 9.96 -10.84
N GLY A 23 -11.37 10.46 -11.43
CA GLY A 23 -10.95 11.85 -11.29
C GLY A 23 -9.68 12.03 -10.46
N VAL A 24 -9.57 13.19 -9.81
CA VAL A 24 -8.37 13.61 -9.08
C VAL A 24 -8.53 13.29 -7.59
N THR A 25 -7.64 12.45 -7.06
CA THR A 25 -7.55 12.19 -5.62
C THR A 25 -6.38 12.96 -5.02
N VAL A 26 -6.60 13.64 -3.91
CA VAL A 26 -5.57 14.37 -3.15
C VAL A 26 -5.46 13.81 -1.74
N PHE A 27 -4.26 13.32 -1.37
CA PHE A 27 -3.98 12.90 0.01
C PHE A 27 -3.45 14.10 0.82
N VAL A 28 -4.21 14.53 1.83
CA VAL A 28 -3.88 15.67 2.69
C VAL A 28 -3.64 15.22 4.13
N GLY A 29 -2.69 15.86 4.81
CA GLY A 29 -2.35 15.56 6.20
C GLY A 29 -0.94 16.01 6.57
N GLN A 30 -0.57 15.90 7.84
CA GLN A 30 0.73 16.31 8.35
C GLN A 30 1.89 15.44 7.81
N ASN A 31 3.12 15.92 7.91
CA ASN A 31 4.31 15.12 7.60
C ASN A 31 4.38 13.91 8.53
N GLY A 32 4.70 12.73 7.97
CA GLY A 32 4.69 11.47 8.72
C GLY A 32 3.32 10.78 8.82
N ALA A 33 2.22 11.40 8.38
CA ALA A 33 0.87 10.82 8.47
C ALA A 33 0.60 9.59 7.57
N GLY A 34 1.57 9.16 6.74
CA GLY A 34 1.42 7.99 5.86
C GLY A 34 1.08 8.28 4.40
N LYS A 35 0.93 9.55 3.99
CA LYS A 35 0.56 9.92 2.61
C LYS A 35 1.45 9.26 1.54
N SER A 36 2.77 9.40 1.64
CA SER A 36 3.71 8.75 0.69
C SER A 36 3.74 7.22 0.84
N SER A 37 3.35 6.69 2.01
CA SER A 37 3.27 5.25 2.24
C SER A 37 2.15 4.59 1.43
N ILE A 38 1.07 5.33 1.11
CA ILE A 38 0.02 4.85 0.21
C ILE A 38 0.59 4.62 -1.21
N ILE A 39 1.46 5.52 -1.68
CA ILE A 39 2.13 5.37 -2.98
C ILE A 39 3.11 4.20 -2.97
N ASP A 40 3.94 4.08 -1.91
CA ASP A 40 4.82 2.91 -1.74
C ASP A 40 4.03 1.60 -1.73
N ALA A 41 2.84 1.59 -1.11
CA ALA A 41 2.01 0.40 -1.06
C ALA A 41 1.49 0.01 -2.45
N ILE A 42 1.05 0.98 -3.25
CA ILE A 42 0.60 0.73 -4.63
C ILE A 42 1.72 0.11 -5.46
N THR A 43 2.90 0.75 -5.47
CA THR A 43 4.04 0.25 -6.27
C THR A 43 4.54 -1.09 -5.75
N PHE A 44 4.51 -1.30 -4.43
CA PHE A 44 4.91 -2.56 -3.84
C PHE A 44 3.96 -3.68 -4.23
N ALA A 45 2.64 -3.49 -4.11
CA ALA A 45 1.68 -4.53 -4.48
C ALA A 45 1.80 -4.92 -5.97
N LEU A 46 1.88 -3.94 -6.86
CA LEU A 46 1.90 -4.16 -8.29
C LEU A 46 3.25 -4.71 -8.80
N PHE A 47 4.36 -4.19 -8.30
CA PHE A 47 5.70 -4.42 -8.89
C PHE A 47 6.73 -4.97 -7.90
N GLY A 48 6.46 -4.91 -6.60
CA GLY A 48 7.43 -5.24 -5.56
C GLY A 48 8.44 -4.12 -5.30
N GLU A 49 8.19 -2.92 -5.84
CA GLU A 49 9.09 -1.77 -5.75
C GLU A 49 8.58 -0.73 -4.76
N HIS A 50 9.51 -0.01 -4.11
CA HIS A 50 9.19 1.04 -3.14
C HIS A 50 10.38 1.98 -2.94
N THR A 51 10.13 3.15 -2.34
CA THR A 51 11.18 4.16 -2.09
C THR A 51 11.96 3.96 -0.78
N ARG A 52 11.58 2.94 0.02
CA ARG A 52 12.21 2.65 1.31
C ARG A 52 13.54 1.91 1.18
N LYS A 53 14.36 1.98 2.24
CA LYS A 53 15.70 1.36 2.30
C LYS A 53 15.68 -0.16 2.13
N SER A 54 14.61 -0.81 2.54
CA SER A 54 14.45 -2.27 2.45
C SER A 54 12.98 -2.66 2.57
N ASN A 55 12.66 -3.84 2.07
CA ASN A 55 11.39 -4.54 2.27
C ASN A 55 10.93 -4.47 3.74
N LYS A 56 11.80 -4.80 4.69
CA LYS A 56 11.49 -4.74 6.14
C LYS A 56 11.04 -3.36 6.63
N SER A 57 11.47 -2.28 5.97
CA SER A 57 11.06 -0.91 6.30
C SER A 57 9.61 -0.61 5.96
N LEU A 58 8.92 -1.50 5.23
CA LEU A 58 7.49 -1.40 4.95
C LEU A 58 6.63 -1.87 6.13
N ILE A 59 7.20 -2.61 7.08
CA ILE A 59 6.48 -3.13 8.24
C ILE A 59 6.33 -2.02 9.29
N ARG A 60 5.10 -1.85 9.78
CA ARG A 60 4.79 -0.94 10.88
C ARG A 60 5.62 -1.30 12.10
N ARG A 61 6.17 -0.29 12.77
CA ARG A 61 6.95 -0.50 14.00
C ARG A 61 6.10 -1.21 15.06
N GLY A 62 6.66 -2.25 15.66
CA GLY A 62 5.99 -3.05 16.70
C GLY A 62 5.21 -4.25 16.16
N THR A 63 5.19 -4.47 14.84
CA THR A 63 4.55 -5.64 14.23
C THR A 63 5.58 -6.51 13.51
N SER A 64 5.21 -7.75 13.21
CA SER A 64 6.08 -8.76 12.59
C SER A 64 5.79 -9.01 11.11
N GLN A 65 4.70 -8.45 10.59
CA GLN A 65 4.23 -8.64 9.22
C GLN A 65 3.45 -7.42 8.74
N ALA A 66 3.40 -7.24 7.43
CA ALA A 66 2.56 -6.26 6.76
C ALA A 66 1.93 -6.87 5.51
N TYR A 67 0.85 -6.25 5.05
CA TYR A 67 0.10 -6.69 3.89
C TYR A 67 -0.42 -5.49 3.10
N VAL A 68 -0.41 -5.61 1.78
CA VAL A 68 -1.03 -4.65 0.86
C VAL A 68 -1.86 -5.40 -0.17
N LYS A 69 -3.06 -4.88 -0.41
CA LYS A 69 -3.94 -5.23 -1.53
C LYS A 69 -4.22 -4.00 -2.37
N VAL A 70 -4.14 -4.16 -3.69
CA VAL A 70 -4.58 -3.14 -4.65
C VAL A 70 -5.56 -3.80 -5.62
N LYS A 71 -6.79 -3.30 -5.64
CA LYS A 71 -7.77 -3.65 -6.67
C LYS A 71 -7.70 -2.63 -7.78
N PHE A 72 -7.64 -3.09 -9.02
CA PHE A 72 -7.57 -2.21 -10.19
C PHE A 72 -8.27 -2.81 -11.41
N THR A 73 -8.85 -1.95 -12.24
CA THR A 73 -9.48 -2.32 -13.51
C THR A 73 -8.55 -2.00 -14.68
N SER A 74 -8.39 -2.95 -15.60
CA SER A 74 -7.67 -2.79 -16.87
C SER A 74 -8.39 -3.54 -17.97
N LYS A 75 -8.60 -2.92 -19.14
CA LYS A 75 -9.32 -3.51 -20.29
C LYS A 75 -10.67 -4.17 -19.89
N ASN A 76 -11.48 -3.46 -19.10
CA ASN A 76 -12.78 -3.92 -18.56
C ASN A 76 -12.73 -5.18 -17.70
N LYS A 77 -11.56 -5.56 -17.18
CA LYS A 77 -11.40 -6.64 -16.20
C LYS A 77 -10.84 -6.09 -14.90
N THR A 78 -11.38 -6.58 -13.79
CA THR A 78 -10.91 -6.22 -12.45
C THR A 78 -9.91 -7.26 -11.97
N TYR A 79 -8.81 -6.77 -11.43
CA TYR A 79 -7.69 -7.54 -10.91
C TYR A 79 -7.44 -7.15 -9.46
N GLU A 80 -6.79 -8.07 -8.75
CA GLU A 80 -6.32 -7.84 -7.39
C GLU A 80 -4.84 -8.22 -7.33
N ALA A 81 -3.99 -7.25 -6.99
CA ALA A 81 -2.59 -7.48 -6.67
C ALA A 81 -2.43 -7.49 -5.15
N THR A 82 -1.83 -8.55 -4.65
CA THR A 82 -1.65 -8.78 -3.22
C THR A 82 -0.18 -9.07 -2.95
N ARG A 83 0.40 -8.41 -1.92
CA ARG A 83 1.69 -8.79 -1.37
C ARG A 83 1.67 -8.78 0.15
N LYS A 84 2.33 -9.78 0.73
CA LYS A 84 2.59 -9.89 2.15
C LYS A 84 4.09 -9.83 2.37
N ILE A 85 4.48 -9.30 3.51
CA ILE A 85 5.87 -9.27 3.94
C ILE A 85 5.98 -9.60 5.41
N ASP A 86 6.98 -10.39 5.78
CA ASP A 86 7.29 -10.72 7.17
C ASP A 86 8.61 -10.08 7.66
N SER A 87 8.96 -10.35 8.93
CA SER A 87 10.15 -9.81 9.58
C SER A 87 11.49 -10.20 8.93
N LYS A 88 11.49 -11.20 8.04
CA LYS A 88 12.64 -11.61 7.22
C LYS A 88 12.72 -10.82 5.90
N GLY A 89 11.68 -10.06 5.55
CA GLY A 89 11.60 -9.26 4.33
C GLY A 89 11.14 -10.04 3.10
N THR A 90 10.63 -11.25 3.32
CA THR A 90 10.07 -12.16 2.32
C THR A 90 8.56 -12.06 2.24
#